data_AF-A0A946CG63-F1
#
_entry.id   AF-A0A946CG63-F1
#
_cell.length_a   1.000
_cell.length_b   1.000
_cell.length_c   1.000
_cell.angle_alpha   90.00
_cell.angle_beta   90.00
_cell.angle_gamma   90.00
#
_symmetry.space_group_name_H-M   'P 1'
#
loop_
_entity.id
_entity.type
_entity.pdbx_description
1 polymer ?
#
loop_
_entity_poly.entity_id
_entity_poly.type
_entity_poly.pdbx_seq_one_letter_code
_entity_poly.pdbx_strand_id
1 'polypeptide(L)'
;MSASKAVLGFSKSIVVDVSETAGLPALIKNAYRTGGASIPIVIFTDPGVTQIFGRYDHPAMKSQKYGTIFKPARDGVAKAKKDGNFSGGGKPVVVIKVQGGKVESWKSSAGTEIRAKLVAIEDEKTYLFVTEAGKKIRATAAQLDETSVTKARKLAGLK
;
A
#
# COMPACT_ATOMS: atom_id res chain seq x y z
N MET A 1 -18.13 7.75 27.45
CA MET A 1 -18.03 7.46 26.00
C MET A 1 -17.52 6.04 25.82
N SER A 2 -18.21 5.19 25.07
CA SER A 2 -17.78 3.79 24.83
C SER A 2 -16.46 3.75 24.06
N ALA A 3 -15.52 2.90 24.50
CA ALA A 3 -14.24 2.66 23.84
C ALA A 3 -14.40 2.35 22.34
N SER A 4 -15.49 1.70 21.96
CA SER A 4 -15.83 1.36 20.57
C SER A 4 -16.00 2.60 19.68
N LYS A 5 -16.53 3.72 20.22
CA LYS A 5 -16.75 4.95 19.44
C LYS A 5 -15.47 5.74 19.22
N ALA A 6 -14.50 5.61 20.13
CA ALA A 6 -13.17 6.21 19.97
C ALA A 6 -12.34 5.46 18.90
N VAL A 7 -12.40 4.13 18.87
CA VAL A 7 -11.62 3.30 17.92
C VAL A 7 -11.96 3.65 16.45
N LEU A 8 -13.23 3.88 16.13
CA LEU A 8 -13.68 4.21 14.76
C LEU A 8 -13.05 5.48 14.17
N GLY A 9 -12.54 6.41 14.99
CA GLY A 9 -11.91 7.64 14.52
C GLY A 9 -10.44 7.52 14.10
N PHE A 10 -9.75 6.44 14.48
CA PHE A 10 -8.29 6.33 14.30
C PHE A 10 -7.80 5.02 13.67
N SER A 11 -8.67 4.02 13.51
CA SER A 11 -8.28 2.71 12.98
C SER A 11 -9.12 2.34 11.76
N LYS A 12 -8.46 2.17 10.61
CA LYS A 12 -9.01 1.27 9.57
C LYS A 12 -8.80 -0.16 10.05
N SER A 13 -9.87 -0.89 10.29
CA SER A 13 -9.81 -2.33 10.51
C SER A 13 -9.44 -3.00 9.19
N ILE A 14 -8.26 -3.62 9.13
CA ILE A 14 -7.84 -4.44 8.00
C ILE A 14 -8.10 -5.89 8.41
N VAL A 15 -9.08 -6.52 7.78
CA VAL A 15 -9.30 -7.97 7.90
C VAL A 15 -8.45 -8.63 6.83
N VAL A 16 -7.63 -9.59 7.24
CA VAL A 16 -6.69 -10.28 6.36
C VAL A 16 -6.97 -11.76 6.43
N ASP A 17 -7.11 -12.40 5.28
CA ASP A 17 -7.08 -13.85 5.17
C ASP A 17 -5.64 -14.34 5.32
N VAL A 18 -5.39 -15.20 6.32
CA VAL A 18 -4.06 -15.74 6.63
C VAL A 18 -3.56 -16.64 5.50
N SER A 19 -4.46 -17.24 4.71
CA SER A 19 -4.10 -18.04 3.53
C SER A 19 -3.52 -17.19 2.38
N GLU A 20 -3.79 -15.88 2.36
CA GLU A 20 -3.24 -14.93 1.39
C GLU A 20 -1.99 -14.20 1.92
N THR A 21 -1.35 -14.71 2.97
CA THR A 21 -0.20 -14.05 3.62
C THR A 21 0.91 -13.68 2.64
N ALA A 22 1.11 -14.44 1.56
CA ALA A 22 2.08 -14.14 0.50
C ALA A 22 1.80 -12.84 -0.27
N GLY A 23 0.53 -12.42 -0.38
CA GLY A 23 0.09 -11.19 -1.06
C GLY A 23 0.20 -9.92 -0.21
N LEU A 24 0.43 -10.06 1.10
CA LEU A 24 0.43 -8.93 2.02
C LEU A 24 1.68 -8.03 1.90
N PRO A 25 1.55 -6.72 2.20
CA PRO A 25 2.71 -5.84 2.37
C PRO A 25 3.71 -6.43 3.37
N ALA A 26 5.00 -6.25 3.10
CA ALA A 26 6.08 -6.80 3.93
C ALA A 26 5.97 -6.40 5.42
N LEU A 27 5.47 -5.18 5.67
CA LEU A 27 5.27 -4.66 7.03
C LEU A 27 4.16 -5.40 7.78
N ILE A 28 3.07 -5.77 7.10
CA ILE A 28 1.99 -6.59 7.66
C ILE A 28 2.48 -8.01 7.92
N LYS A 29 3.21 -8.62 6.98
CA LYS A 29 3.83 -9.95 7.17
C LYS A 29 4.75 -9.98 8.40
N ASN A 30 5.59 -8.96 8.54
CA ASN A 30 6.50 -8.85 9.68
C ASN A 30 5.70 -8.69 10.98
N ALA A 31 4.65 -7.87 10.98
CA ALA A 31 3.77 -7.69 12.13
C ALA A 31 3.11 -9.02 12.57
N TYR A 32 2.55 -9.77 11.63
CA TYR A 32 1.98 -11.11 11.89
C TYR A 32 3.02 -12.07 12.46
N ARG A 33 4.21 -12.15 11.85
CA ARG A 33 5.29 -13.03 12.32
C ARG A 33 5.72 -12.67 13.75
N THR A 34 5.82 -11.38 14.06
CA THR A 34 6.23 -10.91 15.40
C THR A 34 5.11 -10.99 16.44
N GLY A 35 3.84 -10.99 16.04
CA GLY A 35 2.70 -11.13 16.95
C GLY A 35 2.44 -12.57 17.42
N GLY A 36 3.16 -13.55 16.87
CA GLY A 36 2.99 -14.96 17.22
C GLY A 36 1.69 -15.58 16.69
N ALA A 37 1.47 -16.87 16.97
CA ALA A 37 0.31 -17.63 16.50
C ALA A 37 -1.00 -17.34 17.28
N SER A 38 -0.96 -16.42 18.24
CA SER A 38 -2.05 -16.19 19.19
C SER A 38 -2.99 -15.09 18.69
N ILE A 39 -4.12 -15.48 18.13
CA ILE A 39 -5.21 -14.58 17.73
C ILE A 39 -6.13 -14.37 18.95
N PRO A 40 -6.52 -13.14 19.33
CA PRO A 40 -6.43 -11.90 18.55
C PRO A 40 -5.09 -11.16 18.64
N ILE A 41 -4.71 -10.50 17.53
CA ILE A 41 -3.56 -9.59 17.42
C ILE A 41 -4.09 -8.19 17.10
N VAL A 42 -3.66 -7.17 17.86
CA VAL A 42 -3.93 -5.75 17.60
C VAL A 42 -2.63 -5.08 17.16
N ILE A 43 -2.65 -4.45 15.98
CA ILE A 43 -1.50 -3.75 15.42
C ILE A 43 -1.91 -2.30 15.15
N PHE A 44 -1.13 -1.35 15.68
CA PHE A 44 -1.27 0.06 15.36
C PHE A 44 -0.23 0.42 14.31
N THR A 45 -0.70 0.88 13.16
CA THR A 45 0.13 1.37 12.06
C THR A 45 -0.42 2.70 11.57
N ASP A 46 0.41 3.47 10.89
CA ASP A 46 -0.06 4.56 10.06
C ASP A 46 -0.95 4.04 8.92
N PRO A 47 -1.88 4.85 8.40
CA PRO A 47 -2.76 4.44 7.30
C PRO A 47 -2.02 4.03 6.01
N GLY A 48 -0.79 4.51 5.79
CA GLY A 48 0.08 4.10 4.68
C GLY A 48 0.77 2.76 4.89
N VAL A 49 0.65 2.13 6.07
CA VAL A 49 1.29 0.86 6.41
C VAL A 49 2.82 0.94 6.23
N THR A 50 3.40 2.07 6.63
CA THR A 50 4.85 2.33 6.55
C THR A 50 5.53 2.26 7.91
N GLN A 51 4.80 2.42 9.01
CA GLN A 51 5.35 2.39 10.37
C GLN A 51 4.39 1.74 11.37
N ILE A 52 4.93 0.83 12.18
CA ILE A 52 4.20 0.17 13.28
C ILE A 52 4.48 0.90 14.59
N PHE A 53 3.42 1.34 15.26
CA PHE A 53 3.45 2.04 16.55
C PHE A 53 3.19 1.12 17.74
N GLY A 54 2.62 -0.06 17.51
CA GLY A 54 2.40 -1.05 18.56
C GLY A 54 1.92 -2.37 18.01
N ARG A 55 2.27 -3.46 18.70
CA ARG A 55 1.89 -4.84 18.40
C ARG A 55 1.48 -5.50 19.71
N TYR A 56 0.30 -6.08 19.76
CA TYR A 56 -0.25 -6.68 20.97
C TYR A 56 -0.90 -8.01 20.60
N ASP A 57 -0.36 -9.11 21.09
CA ASP A 57 -0.92 -10.45 20.93
C ASP A 57 -1.81 -10.81 22.13
N HIS A 58 -2.49 -11.96 22.05
CA HIS A 58 -3.40 -12.38 23.12
C HIS A 58 -2.72 -12.44 24.51
N PRO A 59 -1.51 -13.01 24.68
CA PRO A 59 -0.77 -12.95 25.94
C PRO A 59 -0.48 -11.53 26.44
N ALA A 60 0.01 -10.62 25.59
CA ALA A 60 0.33 -9.25 25.98
C ALA A 60 -0.90 -8.44 26.36
N MET A 61 -2.07 -8.78 25.83
CA MET A 61 -3.35 -8.16 26.20
C MET A 61 -3.97 -8.79 27.45
N LYS A 62 -3.59 -10.02 27.79
CA LYS A 62 -4.11 -10.75 28.96
C LYS A 62 -3.71 -9.99 30.24
N SER A 63 -4.69 -9.76 31.12
CA SER A 63 -4.52 -9.11 32.42
C SER A 63 -4.13 -7.61 32.39
N GLN A 64 -4.11 -6.97 31.21
CA GLN A 64 -3.78 -5.55 31.08
C GLN A 64 -5.04 -4.67 31.11
N LYS A 65 -4.89 -3.43 31.59
CA LYS A 65 -5.94 -2.41 31.47
C LYS A 65 -5.96 -1.84 30.05
N TYR A 66 -7.02 -2.11 29.30
CA TYR A 66 -7.18 -1.65 27.91
C TYR A 66 -7.04 -0.13 27.72
N GLY A 67 -7.38 0.67 28.73
CA GLY A 67 -7.21 2.13 28.68
C GLY A 67 -5.75 2.62 28.69
N THR A 68 -4.83 1.81 29.20
CA THR A 68 -3.41 2.17 29.39
C THR A 68 -2.46 1.39 28.48
N ILE A 69 -2.79 0.14 28.15
CA ILE A 69 -1.92 -0.73 27.33
C ILE A 69 -1.55 -0.09 25.98
N PHE A 70 -2.45 0.70 25.39
CA PHE A 70 -2.22 1.37 24.11
C PHE A 70 -1.64 2.78 24.22
N LYS A 71 -1.39 3.29 25.45
CA LYS A 71 -0.87 4.65 25.65
C LYS A 71 0.47 4.88 24.92
N PRO A 72 1.47 4.00 24.99
CA PRO A 72 2.72 4.19 24.26
C PRO A 72 2.54 4.29 22.75
N ALA A 73 1.68 3.45 22.17
CA ALA A 73 1.37 3.50 20.73
C ALA A 73 0.66 4.80 20.34
N ARG A 74 -0.28 5.30 21.15
CA ARG A 74 -0.95 6.59 20.93
C ARG A 74 0.04 7.75 21.01
N ASP A 75 0.92 7.75 22.01
CA ASP A 75 1.94 8.79 22.19
C ASP A 75 2.93 8.77 21.02
N GLY A 76 3.31 7.59 20.52
CA GLY A 76 4.11 7.41 19.31
C GLY A 76 3.43 7.93 18.04
N VAL A 77 2.14 7.66 17.84
CA VAL A 77 1.36 8.21 16.72
C VAL A 77 1.29 9.74 16.78
N ALA A 78 1.00 10.31 17.96
CA ALA A 78 0.93 11.75 18.16
C ALA A 78 2.28 12.43 17.86
N LYS A 79 3.37 11.81 18.31
CA LYS A 79 4.74 12.26 18.01
C LYS A 79 5.03 12.19 16.50
N ALA A 80 4.73 11.07 15.84
CA ALA A 80 4.97 10.95 14.40
C ALA A 80 4.15 11.95 13.57
N LYS A 81 2.91 12.26 13.98
CA LYS A 81 2.11 13.32 13.35
C LYS A 81 2.76 14.69 13.51
N LYS A 82 3.24 15.02 14.71
CA LYS A 82 3.93 16.27 15.01
C LYS A 82 5.24 16.41 14.23
N ASP A 83 5.99 15.32 14.14
CA ASP A 83 7.31 15.28 13.50
C ASP A 83 7.22 15.10 11.97
N GLY A 84 6.01 15.08 11.39
CA GLY A 84 5.80 14.91 9.94
C GLY A 84 6.02 13.48 9.40
N ASN A 85 6.32 12.52 10.28
CA ASN A 85 6.64 11.13 9.95
C ASN A 85 5.41 10.19 10.00
N PHE A 86 4.20 10.72 9.96
CA PHE A 86 2.96 9.92 9.93
C PHE A 86 2.40 9.89 8.51
N SER A 87 2.49 8.74 7.83
CA SER A 87 1.88 8.59 6.51
C SER A 87 0.37 8.55 6.65
N GLY A 88 -0.31 9.62 6.23
CA GLY A 88 -1.78 9.72 6.25
C GLY A 88 -2.50 8.69 5.36
N GLY A 89 -1.76 7.79 4.72
CA GLY A 89 -2.30 6.85 3.75
C GLY A 89 -2.72 7.61 2.52
N GLY A 90 -1.78 7.77 1.58
CA GLY A 90 -2.22 7.81 0.18
C GLY A 90 -3.15 6.62 -0.05
N LYS A 91 -4.21 6.81 -0.84
CA LYS A 91 -5.12 5.71 -1.22
C LYS A 91 -4.29 4.46 -1.54
N PRO A 92 -4.71 3.26 -1.12
CA PRO A 92 -4.02 2.04 -1.54
C PRO A 92 -3.86 2.11 -3.05
N VAL A 93 -2.62 2.01 -3.51
CA VAL A 93 -2.29 2.18 -4.93
C VAL A 93 -3.13 1.18 -5.70
N VAL A 94 -4.10 1.66 -6.48
CA VAL A 94 -4.95 0.79 -7.29
C VAL A 94 -4.10 0.33 -8.46
N VAL A 95 -3.61 -0.91 -8.41
CA VAL A 95 -2.80 -1.49 -9.47
C VAL A 95 -3.68 -2.25 -10.44
N ILE A 96 -3.90 -1.68 -11.62
CA ILE A 96 -4.61 -2.32 -12.71
C ILE A 96 -3.59 -3.08 -13.55
N LYS A 97 -3.52 -4.40 -13.36
CA LYS A 97 -2.60 -5.26 -14.11
C LYS A 97 -3.09 -5.45 -15.54
N VAL A 98 -2.18 -5.27 -16.50
CA VAL A 98 -2.45 -5.54 -17.91
C VAL A 98 -2.09 -6.98 -18.21
N GLN A 99 -3.08 -7.84 -18.37
CA GLN A 99 -2.85 -9.24 -18.72
C GLN A 99 -2.42 -9.36 -20.19
N GLY A 100 -1.42 -10.21 -20.46
CA GLY A 100 -1.01 -10.52 -21.82
C GLY A 100 -0.27 -9.40 -22.58
N GLY A 101 0.22 -8.36 -21.88
CA GLY A 101 0.93 -7.25 -22.54
C GLY A 101 2.04 -7.73 -23.47
N LYS A 102 2.09 -7.18 -24.69
CA LYS A 102 3.14 -7.43 -25.68
C LYS A 102 4.19 -6.32 -25.58
N VAL A 103 5.39 -6.58 -26.07
CA VAL A 103 6.38 -5.52 -26.26
C VAL A 103 5.92 -4.66 -27.43
N GLU A 104 5.77 -3.36 -27.18
CA GLU A 104 5.31 -2.39 -28.15
C GLU A 104 6.17 -1.13 -28.08
N SER A 105 6.11 -0.28 -29.11
CA SER A 105 6.72 1.05 -29.06
C SER A 105 5.84 2.01 -28.25
N TRP A 106 6.47 2.76 -27.36
CA TRP A 106 5.86 3.80 -26.52
C TRP A 106 6.63 5.09 -26.71
N LYS A 107 5.91 6.18 -26.97
CA LYS A 107 6.49 7.49 -27.24
C LYS A 107 6.41 8.37 -25.99
N SER A 108 7.51 9.04 -25.65
CA SER A 108 7.55 10.04 -24.59
C SER A 108 7.01 11.39 -25.08
N SER A 109 6.64 12.26 -24.15
CA SER A 109 6.24 13.63 -24.49
C SER A 109 7.37 14.46 -25.14
N ALA A 110 8.63 14.05 -24.96
CA ALA A 110 9.79 14.63 -25.63
C ALA A 110 10.06 14.04 -27.03
N GLY A 111 9.22 13.12 -27.52
CA GLY A 111 9.33 12.52 -28.85
C GLY A 111 10.26 11.31 -28.96
N THR A 112 10.84 10.84 -27.84
CA THR A 112 11.69 9.64 -27.82
C THR A 112 10.84 8.38 -27.70
N GLU A 113 11.20 7.32 -28.43
CA GLU A 113 10.50 6.03 -28.36
C GLU A 113 11.27 4.99 -27.55
N ILE A 114 10.53 4.15 -26.84
CA ILE A 114 11.05 2.97 -26.16
C ILE A 114 10.26 1.73 -26.58
N ARG A 115 10.94 0.58 -26.63
CA ARG A 115 10.27 -0.73 -26.75
C ARG A 115 10.11 -1.36 -25.38
N ALA A 116 8.86 -1.56 -24.97
CA ALA A 116 8.55 -2.15 -23.68
C ALA A 116 7.16 -2.79 -23.65
N LYS A 117 6.97 -3.67 -22.68
CA LYS A 117 5.68 -4.24 -22.30
C LYS A 117 5.04 -3.39 -21.21
N LEU A 118 3.82 -2.91 -21.42
CA LEU A 118 2.99 -2.37 -20.34
C LEU A 118 2.52 -3.53 -19.44
N VAL A 119 2.79 -3.43 -18.14
CA VAL A 119 2.44 -4.49 -17.17
C VAL A 119 1.38 -4.06 -16.17
N ALA A 120 1.30 -2.77 -15.86
CA ALA A 120 0.29 -2.24 -14.94
C ALA A 120 0.10 -0.73 -15.08
N ILE A 121 -1.02 -0.23 -14.55
CA ILE A 121 -1.23 1.18 -14.24
C ILE A 121 -1.55 1.32 -12.76
N GLU A 122 -0.78 2.14 -12.06
CA GLU A 122 -0.93 2.51 -10.64
C GLU A 122 -1.77 3.80 -10.54
N ASP A 123 -2.87 3.77 -9.77
CA ASP A 123 -3.76 4.90 -9.48
C ASP A 123 -4.31 5.64 -10.71
N GLU A 124 -4.41 4.94 -11.85
CA GLU A 124 -4.73 5.51 -13.17
C GLU A 124 -3.79 6.65 -13.63
N LYS A 125 -2.64 6.81 -12.97
CA LYS A 125 -1.72 7.95 -13.13
C LYS A 125 -0.32 7.55 -13.53
N THR A 126 0.14 6.38 -13.08
CA THR A 126 1.51 5.91 -13.29
C THR A 126 1.50 4.62 -14.09
N TYR A 127 2.18 4.64 -15.22
CA TYR A 127 2.27 3.54 -16.18
C TYR A 127 3.56 2.76 -15.92
N LEU A 128 3.44 1.45 -15.75
CA LEU A 128 4.56 0.55 -15.49
C LEU A 128 4.90 -0.23 -16.75
N PHE A 129 6.12 -0.02 -17.23
CA PHE A 129 6.67 -0.71 -18.39
C PHE A 129 7.81 -1.63 -17.98
N VAL A 130 8.00 -2.72 -18.73
CA VAL A 130 9.14 -3.61 -18.66
C VAL A 130 9.74 -3.71 -20.04
N THR A 131 10.97 -3.22 -20.20
CA THR A 131 11.72 -3.32 -21.47
C THR A 131 12.03 -4.78 -21.82
N GLU A 132 12.43 -5.05 -23.06
CA GLU A 132 12.88 -6.39 -23.49
C GLU A 132 14.03 -6.93 -22.61
N ALA A 133 14.92 -6.04 -22.16
CA ALA A 133 16.01 -6.36 -21.24
C ALA A 133 15.56 -6.55 -19.77
N GLY A 134 14.25 -6.52 -19.48
CA GLY A 134 13.71 -6.72 -18.13
C GLY A 134 13.76 -5.48 -17.22
N LYS A 135 14.30 -4.35 -17.69
CA LYS A 135 14.32 -3.09 -16.92
C LYS A 135 12.91 -2.55 -16.73
N LYS A 136 12.55 -2.25 -15.48
CA LYS A 136 11.28 -1.61 -15.11
C LYS A 136 11.38 -0.10 -15.28
N ILE A 137 10.39 0.50 -15.94
CA ILE A 137 10.27 1.93 -16.16
C ILE A 137 8.91 2.38 -15.65
N ARG A 138 8.89 3.50 -14.93
CA ARG A 138 7.68 4.18 -14.49
C ARG A 138 7.58 5.50 -15.22
N ALA A 139 6.41 5.81 -15.76
CA ALA A 139 6.12 7.08 -16.39
C ALA A 139 4.76 7.61 -15.93
N THR A 140 4.62 8.92 -15.84
CA THR A 140 3.31 9.58 -15.68
C THR A 140 2.73 9.95 -17.05
N ALA A 141 1.44 10.31 -17.09
CA ALA A 141 0.81 10.76 -18.34
C ALA A 141 1.54 11.96 -18.97
N ALA A 142 2.09 12.88 -18.17
CA ALA A 142 2.84 14.05 -18.66
C ALA A 142 4.19 13.68 -19.31
N GLN A 143 4.73 12.49 -19.02
CA GLN A 143 5.98 12.00 -19.58
C GLN A 143 5.78 11.16 -20.85
N LEU A 144 4.52 10.83 -21.16
CA LEU A 144 4.14 10.05 -22.33
C LEU A 144 3.44 10.94 -23.35
N ASP A 145 3.55 10.55 -24.61
CA ASP A 145 2.73 11.13 -25.68
C ASP A 145 1.25 10.73 -25.49
N GLU A 146 0.32 11.60 -25.89
CA GLU A 146 -1.12 11.41 -25.72
C GLU A 146 -1.63 10.10 -26.37
N THR A 147 -1.06 9.72 -27.52
CA THR A 147 -1.40 8.47 -28.20
C THR A 147 -0.97 7.24 -27.37
N SER A 148 0.19 7.33 -26.72
CA SER A 148 0.71 6.29 -25.82
C SER A 148 -0.11 6.18 -24.55
N VAL A 149 -0.55 7.31 -23.97
CA VAL A 149 -1.46 7.33 -22.82
C VAL A 149 -2.79 6.65 -23.16
N THR A 150 -3.41 7.04 -24.28
CA THR A 150 -4.70 6.50 -24.71
C THR A 150 -4.62 4.99 -24.96
N LYS A 151 -3.56 4.54 -25.64
CA LYS A 151 -3.29 3.12 -25.87
C LYS A 151 -3.12 2.35 -24.55
N ALA A 152 -2.34 2.88 -23.61
CA ALA A 152 -2.09 2.24 -22.32
C ALA A 152 -3.38 2.07 -21.51
N ARG A 153 -4.22 3.12 -21.44
CA ARG A 153 -5.52 3.06 -20.75
C ARG A 153 -6.43 1.99 -21.36
N LYS A 154 -6.52 1.94 -22.70
CA LYS A 154 -7.32 0.93 -23.42
C LYS A 154 -6.86 -0.50 -23.09
N LEU A 155 -5.54 -0.75 -23.08
CA LEU A 155 -4.99 -2.07 -22.72
C LEU A 155 -5.29 -2.47 -21.27
N ALA A 156 -5.39 -1.49 -20.36
CA ALA A 156 -5.76 -1.71 -18.96
C ALA A 156 -7.27 -1.80 -18.73
N GLY A 157 -8.11 -1.70 -19.78
CA GLY A 157 -9.57 -1.68 -19.64
C GLY A 157 -10.11 -0.40 -19.00
N LEU A 158 -9.31 0.67 -18.98
CA LEU A 158 -9.71 1.99 -18.51
C LEU A 158 -10.41 2.77 -19.63
N LYS A 159 -11.45 3.53 -19.25
CA LYS A 159 -12.09 4.51 -20.13
C LYS A 159 -11.23 5.75 -20.31
#